data_AF-A0AAU5UHB8-F1
#
_entry.id   AF-A0AAU5UHB8-F1
#
_cell.length_a   1.000
_cell.length_b   1.000
_cell.length_c   1.000
_cell.angle_alpha   90.00
_cell.angle_beta   90.00
_cell.angle_gamma   90.00
#
_symmetry.space_group_name_H-M   'P 1'
#
loop_
_entity.id
_entity.type
_entity.pdbx_description
1 polymer ?
#
loop_
_entity_poly.entity_id
_entity_poly.type
_entity_poly.pdbx_seq_one_letter_code
_entity_poly.pdbx_strand_id
1 'polypeptide(L)'
;MLGRFTVRPSDDGSNRFGVWDGAVNGWRATGIDDEEKAYELASDLDVQYDAHGPRAADKVRHVDPAQPVQRAAWASGELDVWINDNGEWLGRVRDKDGHVTWVPGKDLRPL
;
A
#
# COMPACT_ATOMS: atom_id res chain seq x y z
N MET A 1 10.36 -1.04 -5.55
CA MET A 1 10.65 -0.15 -4.43
C MET A 1 9.32 0.44 -3.98
N LEU A 2 8.82 0.09 -2.79
CA LEU A 2 7.74 0.87 -2.16
C LEU A 2 8.24 2.28 -1.85
N GLY A 3 7.34 3.27 -1.94
CA GLY A 3 7.68 4.69 -1.76
C GLY A 3 7.57 5.55 -3.02
N ARG A 4 7.00 5.01 -4.12
CA ARG A 4 6.58 5.83 -5.27
C ARG A 4 5.44 6.78 -4.89
N PHE A 5 4.45 6.25 -4.16
CA PHE A 5 3.31 7.01 -3.69
C PHE A 5 3.54 7.44 -2.25
N THR A 6 3.45 8.73 -1.97
CA THR A 6 3.64 9.29 -0.63
C THR A 6 2.41 10.09 -0.25
N VAL A 7 1.84 9.78 0.92
CA VAL A 7 0.81 10.63 1.53
C VAL A 7 1.48 11.85 2.13
N ARG A 8 1.02 13.04 1.76
CA ARG A 8 1.53 14.30 2.30
C ARG A 8 0.44 15.38 2.27
N PRO A 9 0.56 16.45 3.07
CA PRO A 9 -0.34 17.60 2.97
C PRO A 9 -0.36 18.18 1.56
N SER A 10 -1.54 18.53 1.06
CA SER A 10 -1.74 19.15 -0.25
C SER A 10 -1.13 20.54 -0.29
N ASP A 11 -0.52 20.90 -1.43
CA ASP A 11 0.16 22.19 -1.61
C ASP A 11 -0.82 23.37 -1.82
N ASP A 12 -2.14 23.11 -1.79
CA ASP A 12 -3.22 24.08 -2.04
C ASP A 12 -3.62 24.89 -0.80
N GLY A 13 -2.96 24.68 0.34
CA GLY A 13 -3.25 25.36 1.61
C GLY A 13 -4.52 24.89 2.31
N SER A 14 -5.17 23.82 1.83
CA SER A 14 -6.42 23.30 2.41
C SER A 14 -6.24 22.54 3.72
N ASN A 15 -4.99 22.27 4.12
CA ASN A 15 -4.63 21.37 5.23
C ASN A 15 -5.18 19.93 5.07
N ARG A 16 -5.52 19.55 3.83
CA ARG A 16 -5.98 18.20 3.46
C ARG A 16 -4.82 17.35 2.96
N PHE A 17 -4.99 16.04 2.95
CA PHE A 17 -4.03 15.09 2.43
C PHE A 17 -4.17 14.91 0.92
N GLY A 18 -3.09 14.46 0.29
CA GLY A 18 -3.08 13.99 -1.07
C GLY A 18 -2.07 12.87 -1.23
N VAL A 19 -2.11 12.22 -2.40
CA VAL A 19 -1.15 11.19 -2.78
C VAL A 19 -0.25 11.73 -3.87
N TRP A 20 1.03 11.90 -3.52
CA TRP A 20 2.08 12.34 -4.43
C TRP A 20 2.72 11.14 -5.13
N ASP A 21 2.88 11.19 -6.45
CA ASP A 21 3.64 10.22 -7.22
C ASP A 21 5.02 10.77 -7.56
N GLY A 22 6.04 10.27 -6.87
CA GLY A 22 7.44 10.67 -7.04
C GLY A 22 8.04 10.31 -8.40
N ALA A 23 7.49 9.32 -9.13
CA ALA A 23 8.02 8.94 -10.43
C ALA A 23 7.68 9.96 -11.53
N VAL A 24 6.55 10.67 -11.38
CA VAL A 24 6.09 11.69 -12.34
C VAL A 24 6.16 13.11 -11.78
N ASN A 25 6.59 13.26 -10.52
CA ASN A 25 6.59 14.52 -9.78
C ASN A 25 5.23 15.23 -9.84
N GLY A 26 4.17 14.53 -9.49
CA GLY A 26 2.82 15.06 -9.59
C GLY A 26 1.82 14.44 -8.62
N TRP A 27 0.70 15.13 -8.42
CA TRP A 27 -0.40 14.66 -7.59
C TRP A 27 -1.23 13.61 -8.33
N ARG A 28 -1.50 12.47 -7.68
CA ARG A 28 -2.49 11.49 -8.12
C ARG A 28 -3.89 11.79 -7.58
N ALA A 29 -3.94 12.37 -6.39
CA ALA A 29 -5.15 12.89 -5.76
C ALA A 29 -4.78 14.00 -4.76
N THR A 30 -5.71 14.93 -4.53
CA THR A 30 -5.61 16.02 -3.55
C THR A 30 -6.96 16.21 -2.87
N GLY A 31 -6.98 16.98 -1.78
CA GLY A 31 -8.22 17.36 -1.12
C GLY A 31 -8.89 16.25 -0.30
N ILE A 32 -8.12 15.26 0.15
CA ILE A 32 -8.59 14.15 0.98
C ILE A 32 -8.58 14.60 2.45
N ASP A 33 -9.74 14.70 3.09
CA ASP A 33 -9.86 15.13 4.49
C ASP A 33 -9.38 14.07 5.51
N ASP A 34 -9.25 12.83 5.06
CA ASP A 34 -8.99 11.64 5.88
C ASP A 34 -7.64 11.02 5.49
N GLU A 35 -6.70 11.02 6.42
CA GLU A 35 -5.34 10.51 6.19
C GLU A 35 -5.33 9.01 5.90
N GLU A 36 -6.18 8.23 6.57
CA GLU A 36 -6.25 6.78 6.38
C GLU A 36 -6.72 6.45 4.96
N LYS A 37 -7.69 7.20 4.43
CA LYS A 37 -8.12 7.07 3.04
C LYS A 37 -7.03 7.44 2.05
N ALA A 38 -6.19 8.41 2.37
CA ALA A 38 -5.04 8.74 1.53
C ALA A 38 -4.02 7.59 1.51
N TYR A 39 -3.78 6.92 2.64
CA TYR A 39 -2.92 5.74 2.71
C TYR A 39 -3.54 4.52 1.99
N GLU A 40 -4.85 4.31 2.11
CA GLU A 40 -5.56 3.27 1.36
C GLU A 40 -5.38 3.48 -0.15
N LEU A 41 -5.64 4.71 -0.64
CA LEU A 41 -5.42 5.07 -2.04
C LEU A 41 -3.96 4.89 -2.49
N ALA A 42 -2.99 5.30 -1.66
CA ALA A 42 -1.58 5.08 -1.95
C ALA A 42 -1.28 3.58 -2.08
N SER A 43 -1.83 2.74 -1.20
CA SER A 43 -1.64 1.29 -1.26
C SER A 43 -2.31 0.66 -2.50
N ASP A 44 -3.47 1.14 -2.93
CA ASP A 44 -4.14 0.68 -4.14
C ASP A 44 -3.33 1.06 -5.40
N LEU A 45 -2.65 2.20 -5.36
CA LEU A 45 -1.73 2.61 -6.41
C LEU A 45 -0.44 1.77 -6.40
N ASP A 46 0.08 1.36 -5.24
CA ASP A 46 1.22 0.43 -5.15
C ASP A 46 0.91 -0.97 -5.76
N VAL A 47 -0.36 -1.39 -5.71
CA VAL A 47 -0.82 -2.61 -6.40
C VAL A 47 -0.79 -2.44 -7.92
N GLN A 48 -1.19 -1.27 -8.41
CA GLN A 48 -1.30 -0.99 -9.84
C GLN A 48 0.03 -0.60 -10.51
N TYR A 49 0.95 -0.02 -9.74
CA TYR A 49 2.19 0.55 -10.28
C TYR A 49 3.40 0.11 -9.45
N ASP A 50 4.54 -0.01 -10.12
CA ASP A 50 5.85 -0.08 -9.50
C ASP A 50 6.67 1.17 -9.85
N ALA A 51 7.99 1.14 -9.60
CA ALA A 51 8.88 2.26 -9.90
C ALA A 51 9.00 2.56 -11.41
N HIS A 52 8.69 1.60 -12.29
CA HIS A 52 8.91 1.69 -13.74
C HIS A 52 7.62 1.93 -14.53
N GLY A 53 6.45 1.76 -13.92
CA GLY A 53 5.18 1.95 -14.62
C GLY A 53 4.08 1.08 -14.04
N PRO A 54 3.06 0.74 -14.84
CA PRO A 54 2.06 -0.25 -14.46
C PRO A 54 2.72 -1.58 -14.10
N ARG A 55 2.31 -2.15 -12.97
CA ARG A 55 2.80 -3.44 -12.49
C ARG A 55 2.26 -4.55 -13.39
N ALA A 56 3.14 -5.47 -13.79
CA ALA A 56 2.73 -6.61 -14.60
C ALA A 56 1.81 -7.56 -13.81
N ALA A 57 0.88 -8.23 -14.49
CA ALA A 57 -0.12 -9.08 -13.84
C ALA A 57 0.49 -10.26 -13.06
N ASP A 58 1.63 -10.80 -13.50
CA ASP A 58 2.36 -11.87 -12.81
C ASP A 58 3.08 -11.40 -11.53
N LYS A 59 3.16 -10.08 -11.33
CA LYS A 59 3.74 -9.41 -10.16
C LYS A 59 2.68 -9.06 -9.11
N VAL A 60 1.42 -9.45 -9.29
CA VAL A 60 0.32 -9.24 -8.34
C VAL A 60 -0.40 -10.56 -8.10
N ARG A 61 -0.78 -10.84 -6.86
CA ARG A 61 -1.65 -11.98 -6.52
C ARG A 61 -2.68 -11.55 -5.48
N HIS A 62 -3.94 -11.52 -5.87
CA HIS A 62 -5.03 -11.26 -4.93
C HIS A 62 -5.31 -12.48 -4.05
N VAL A 63 -5.71 -12.21 -2.81
CA VAL A 63 -6.11 -13.21 -1.82
C VAL A 63 -7.58 -12.92 -1.47
N ASP A 64 -8.48 -13.73 -2.02
CA ASP A 64 -9.93 -13.60 -1.83
C ASP A 64 -10.53 -14.96 -1.41
N PRO A 65 -11.15 -15.07 -0.21
CA PRO A 65 -11.28 -14.01 0.79
C PRO A 65 -9.93 -13.62 1.40
N ALA A 66 -9.86 -12.42 1.98
CA ALA A 66 -8.69 -11.98 2.74
C ALA A 66 -8.36 -13.01 3.84
N GLN A 67 -7.07 -13.24 4.06
CA GLN A 67 -6.57 -14.26 4.96
C GLN A 67 -6.03 -13.64 6.26
N PRO A 68 -6.40 -14.17 7.44
CA PRO A 68 -5.80 -13.73 8.70
C PRO A 68 -4.33 -14.15 8.76
N VAL A 69 -3.47 -13.19 9.10
CA VAL A 69 -2.02 -13.38 9.21
C VAL A 69 -1.46 -12.73 10.47
N GLN A 70 -0.33 -13.25 10.93
CA GLN A 70 0.47 -12.69 12.01
C GLN A 70 1.81 -12.18 11.46
N ARG A 71 2.21 -10.98 11.89
CA ARG A 71 3.53 -10.40 11.63
C ARG A 71 4.56 -10.86 12.68
N ALA A 72 5.86 -10.78 12.37
CA ALA A 72 6.99 -11.17 13.24
C ALA A 72 7.06 -10.50 14.65
N ALA A 73 6.07 -9.70 15.05
CA ALA A 73 5.97 -9.04 16.36
C ALA A 73 4.57 -9.18 17.00
N TRP A 74 3.87 -10.30 16.78
CA TRP A 74 2.56 -10.64 17.39
C TRP A 74 1.36 -9.77 17.00
N ALA A 75 1.51 -8.82 16.08
CA ALA A 75 0.38 -8.08 15.53
C ALA A 75 -0.32 -8.91 14.42
N SER A 76 -1.63 -9.10 14.57
CA SER A 76 -2.51 -9.74 13.58
C SER A 76 -3.05 -8.71 12.58
N GLY A 77 -3.40 -9.17 11.39
CA GLY A 77 -4.12 -8.40 10.39
C GLY A 77 -4.64 -9.28 9.27
N GLU A 78 -5.31 -8.67 8.32
CA GLU A 78 -5.88 -9.33 7.13
C GLU A 78 -4.99 -9.08 5.92
N LEU A 79 -4.66 -10.15 5.21
CA LEU A 79 -3.88 -10.14 3.97
C LEU A 79 -4.81 -10.30 2.77
N ASP A 80 -4.83 -9.30 1.89
CA ASP A 80 -5.73 -9.28 0.71
C ASP A 80 -5.00 -9.28 -0.64
N VAL A 81 -3.72 -8.90 -0.68
CA VAL A 81 -2.92 -8.90 -1.91
C VAL A 81 -1.43 -9.07 -1.65
N TRP A 82 -0.77 -9.77 -2.57
CA TRP A 82 0.67 -9.83 -2.70
C TRP A 82 1.14 -9.04 -3.91
N ILE A 83 2.23 -8.29 -3.74
CA ILE A 83 2.97 -7.68 -4.85
C ILE A 83 4.40 -8.19 -4.87
N ASN A 84 4.96 -8.39 -6.06
CA ASN A 84 6.38 -8.70 -6.23
C ASN A 84 7.15 -7.43 -6.55
N ASP A 85 7.83 -6.89 -5.55
CA ASP A 85 8.58 -5.65 -5.64
C ASP A 85 10.08 -5.96 -5.71
N ASN A 86 10.71 -5.68 -6.87
CA ASN A 86 12.14 -5.97 -7.11
C ASN A 86 12.56 -7.42 -6.77
N GLY A 87 11.67 -8.39 -6.99
CA GLY A 87 11.93 -9.81 -6.71
C GLY A 87 11.52 -10.28 -5.31
N GLU A 88 11.21 -9.38 -4.38
CA GLU A 88 10.68 -9.72 -3.06
C GLU A 88 9.15 -9.68 -3.08
N TRP A 89 8.50 -10.71 -2.51
CA TRP A 89 7.04 -10.70 -2.35
C TRP A 89 6.66 -10.02 -1.04
N LEU A 90 5.83 -8.98 -1.16
CA LEU A 90 5.30 -8.19 -0.05
C LEU A 90 3.79 -8.40 0.03
N GLY A 91 3.28 -8.70 1.21
CA GLY A 91 1.86 -8.83 1.49
C GLY A 91 1.31 -7.51 2.04
N ARG A 92 0.18 -7.05 1.50
CA ARG A 92 -0.57 -5.95 2.07
C ARG A 92 -1.33 -6.47 3.28
N VAL A 93 -1.01 -5.95 4.45
CA VAL A 93 -1.67 -6.30 5.71
C VAL A 93 -2.45 -5.10 6.21
N ARG A 94 -3.75 -5.29 6.42
CA ARG A 94 -4.63 -4.33 7.07
C ARG A 94 -4.81 -4.73 8.53
N ASP A 95 -4.46 -3.83 9.46
CA ASP A 95 -4.71 -4.08 10.88
C ASP A 95 -6.18 -3.80 11.26
N LYS A 96 -6.51 -4.02 12.54
CA LYS A 96 -7.87 -3.82 13.08
C LYS A 96 -8.36 -2.36 12.98
N ASP A 97 -7.44 -1.42 12.88
CA ASP A 97 -7.71 0.02 12.81
C ASP A 97 -7.76 0.48 11.35
N GLY A 98 -7.56 -0.42 10.38
CA GLY A 98 -7.61 -0.12 8.95
C GLY A 98 -6.26 0.32 8.37
N HIS A 99 -5.20 0.41 9.18
CA HIS A 99 -3.90 0.82 8.68
C HIS A 99 -3.29 -0.25 7.79
N VAL A 100 -2.80 0.20 6.64
CA VAL A 100 -2.14 -0.65 5.66
C VAL A 100 -0.63 -0.65 5.90
N THR A 101 -0.05 -1.86 5.95
CA THR A 101 1.40 -2.05 5.95
C THR A 101 1.77 -3.10 4.91
N TRP A 102 2.83 -2.84 4.14
CA TRP A 102 3.44 -3.85 3.29
C TRP A 102 4.50 -4.62 4.07
N VAL A 103 4.34 -5.94 4.16
CA VAL A 103 5.18 -6.81 4.98
C VAL A 103 5.86 -7.86 4.11
N PRO A 104 7.18 -8.09 4.25
CA PRO A 104 7.84 -9.18 3.54
C PRO A 104 7.19 -10.52 3.83
N GLY A 105 6.98 -11.35 2.81
CA GLY A 105 6.29 -12.64 2.98
C GLY A 105 6.98 -13.60 3.96
N LYS A 106 8.31 -13.48 4.11
CA LYS A 106 9.09 -14.23 5.11
C LYS A 106 8.72 -13.90 6.57
N ASP A 107 8.15 -12.71 6.80
CA ASP A 107 7.76 -12.19 8.10
C ASP A 107 6.26 -12.36 8.40
N LEU A 108 5.53 -12.98 7.46
CA LEU A 108 4.10 -13.31 7.59
C LEU A 108 3.90 -14.79 7.90
N ARG A 109 3.05 -15.06 8.89
CA ARG A 109 2.61 -16.41 9.27
C ARG A 109 1.09 -16.49 9.14
N PRO A 110 0.53 -17.55 8.52
CA PRO A 110 -0.90 -17.82 8.61
C PRO A 110 -1.34 -17.97 10.07
N LEU A 111 -2.52 -17.44 10.38
CA LEU A 111 -3.23 -17.69 11.65
C LEU A 111 -4.23 -18.84 11.53
#